data_AF-A0AAD8RX49-F1
#
_entry.id   AF-A0AAD8RX49-F1
#
_cell.length_a   1.000
_cell.length_b   1.000
_cell.length_c   1.000
_cell.angle_alpha   90.00
_cell.angle_beta   90.00
_cell.angle_gamma   90.00
#
_symmetry.space_group_name_H-M   'P 1'
#
loop_
_entity.id
_entity.type
_entity.pdbx_description
1 polymer ?
#
loop_
_entity_poly.entity_id
_entity_poly.type
_entity_poly.pdbx_seq_one_letter_code
_entity_poly.pdbx_strand_id
1 'polypeptide(L)'
;MDVEPDVLFEFVLVLKGDPRGIQRLPDSFAEYVGGVRPRKMHLREASCGYYRWIVDAIYDARGKMYLNIGWEKFARHHSLEAGFILLFSYFGNRDMSVKVFDERRCRRDYHVDRDDRRGGRLSVVSSQRIRARRFLPVRLIGRTNKGTILPLDFPV
;
A
#
# COMPACT_ATOMS: atom_id res chain seq x y z
N MET A 1 -9.66 -0.89 -24.65
CA MET A 1 -8.47 -1.60 -24.12
C MET A 1 -7.72 -0.56 -23.32
N ASP A 2 -7.87 -0.60 -22.00
CA ASP A 2 -7.11 0.27 -21.11
C ASP A 2 -5.67 -0.25 -21.10
N VAL A 3 -4.79 0.37 -21.87
CA VAL A 3 -3.37 0.07 -21.84
C VAL A 3 -2.85 0.56 -20.49
N GLU A 4 -2.52 -0.35 -19.57
CA GLU A 4 -1.78 0.03 -18.37
C GLU A 4 -0.49 0.71 -18.82
N PRO A 5 -0.19 1.92 -18.33
CA PRO A 5 1.02 2.63 -18.74
C PRO A 5 2.25 1.81 -18.37
N ASP A 6 3.21 1.74 -19.28
CA ASP A 6 4.46 1.02 -19.06
C ASP A 6 5.18 1.58 -17.83
N VAL A 7 5.41 0.70 -16.86
CA VAL A 7 6.16 1.05 -15.65
C VAL A 7 7.63 1.15 -16.02
N LEU A 8 8.20 2.35 -15.86
CA LEU A 8 9.59 2.63 -16.22
C LEU A 8 10.57 2.32 -15.08
N PHE A 9 10.14 2.46 -13.83
CA PHE A 9 10.97 2.21 -12.66
C PHE A 9 10.10 1.88 -11.45
N GLU A 10 10.49 0.87 -10.67
CA GLU A 10 9.83 0.55 -9.40
C GLU A 10 10.82 0.54 -8.25
N PHE A 11 10.36 0.95 -7.08
CA PHE A 11 11.13 0.80 -5.86
C PHE A 11 10.22 0.67 -4.65
N VAL A 12 10.77 0.02 -3.63
CA VAL A 12 10.13 -0.12 -2.33
C VAL A 12 10.75 0.86 -1.35
N LEU A 13 9.89 1.53 -0.59
CA LEU A 13 10.27 2.44 0.46
C LEU A 13 9.69 1.97 1.79
N VAL A 14 10.56 1.76 2.78
CA VAL A 14 10.17 1.46 4.15
C VAL A 14 10.21 2.75 4.96
N LEU A 15 9.08 3.12 5.55
CA LEU A 15 8.97 4.34 6.35
C LEU A 15 9.67 4.14 7.70
N LYS A 16 10.83 4.79 7.86
CA LYS A 16 11.62 4.76 9.09
C LYS A 16 11.39 6.08 9.84
N GLY A 17 10.74 6.03 11.00
CA GLY A 17 10.42 7.22 11.79
C GLY A 17 9.06 7.84 11.43
N ASP A 18 8.88 9.14 11.74
CA ASP A 18 7.60 9.82 11.53
C ASP A 18 7.31 10.01 10.03
N PRO A 19 6.29 9.35 9.46
CA PRO A 19 5.99 9.42 8.03
C PRO A 19 5.46 10.79 7.58
N ARG A 20 5.18 11.70 8.51
CA ARG A 20 4.77 13.09 8.22
C ARG A 20 5.95 14.01 7.95
N GLY A 21 7.18 13.58 8.24
CA GLY A 21 8.40 14.32 7.93
C GLY A 21 8.79 14.26 6.45
N ILE A 22 9.91 14.94 6.12
CA ILE A 22 10.50 14.87 4.77
C ILE A 22 10.93 13.42 4.48
N GLN A 23 10.55 12.91 3.31
CA GLN A 23 10.77 11.52 2.96
C GLN A 23 11.84 11.35 1.89
N ARG A 24 12.98 10.76 2.25
CA ARG A 24 14.06 10.44 1.31
C ARG A 24 13.65 9.32 0.35
N LEU A 25 13.99 9.49 -0.93
CA LEU A 25 13.84 8.45 -1.97
C LEU A 25 15.14 7.69 -2.21
N PRO A 26 15.09 6.47 -2.79
CA PRO A 26 16.30 5.71 -3.12
C PRO A 26 17.22 6.45 -4.07
N ASP A 27 18.53 6.29 -3.87
CA ASP A 27 19.55 6.95 -4.69
C ASP A 27 19.50 6.50 -6.14
N SER A 28 19.25 5.21 -6.37
CA SER A 28 19.08 4.65 -7.72
C SER A 28 17.93 5.30 -8.48
N PHE A 29 16.82 5.61 -7.81
CA PHE A 29 15.72 6.35 -8.42
C PHE A 29 16.09 7.82 -8.68
N ALA A 30 16.76 8.47 -7.71
CA ALA A 30 17.21 9.85 -7.87
C ALA A 30 18.19 10.01 -9.05
N GLU A 31 19.09 9.05 -9.25
CA GLU A 31 20.01 8.97 -10.39
C GLU A 31 19.25 8.75 -11.70
N TYR A 32 18.28 7.81 -11.72
CA TYR A 32 17.45 7.55 -12.89
C TYR A 32 16.71 8.80 -13.40
N VAL A 33 16.12 9.59 -12.49
CA VAL A 33 15.44 10.86 -12.85
C VAL A 33 16.35 12.08 -12.86
N GLY A 34 17.65 11.89 -12.57
CA GLY A 34 18.62 12.94 -12.29
C GLY A 34 18.92 13.86 -13.47
N GLY A 35 18.65 13.43 -14.71
CA GLY A 35 18.75 14.31 -15.88
C GLY A 35 17.66 15.38 -15.94
N VAL A 36 16.47 15.08 -15.40
CA VAL A 36 15.31 15.99 -15.43
C VAL A 36 15.14 16.75 -14.11
N ARG A 37 15.58 16.15 -12.98
CA ARG A 37 15.46 16.69 -11.60
C ARG A 37 14.12 17.37 -11.36
N PRO A 38 13.00 16.64 -11.46
CA PRO A 38 11.68 17.24 -11.31
C PRO A 38 11.55 17.93 -9.96
N ARG A 39 10.93 19.12 -9.94
CA ARG A 39 10.60 19.88 -8.72
C ARG A 39 9.32 19.41 -8.05
N LYS A 40 8.50 18.66 -8.76
CA LYS A 40 7.20 18.14 -8.31
C LYS A 40 7.01 16.72 -8.82
N MET A 41 6.38 15.89 -8.00
CA MET A 41 5.94 14.54 -8.32
C MET A 41 4.41 14.46 -8.14
N HIS A 42 3.77 13.66 -8.98
CA HIS A 42 2.35 13.35 -8.88
C HIS A 42 2.20 11.94 -8.33
N LEU A 43 1.67 11.81 -7.13
CA LEU A 43 1.37 10.51 -6.53
C LEU A 43 -0.11 10.18 -6.73
N ARG A 44 -0.38 8.93 -7.07
CA ARG A 44 -1.73 8.36 -7.10
C ARG A 44 -1.73 7.11 -6.25
N GLU A 45 -2.72 6.97 -5.38
CA GLU A 45 -2.92 5.71 -4.68
C GLU A 45 -3.46 4.67 -5.69
N ALA A 46 -2.88 3.47 -5.71
CA ALA A 46 -3.11 2.49 -6.77
C ALA A 46 -4.45 1.73 -6.70
N SER A 47 -5.18 1.75 -5.58
CA SER A 47 -6.47 1.07 -5.42
C SER A 47 -7.67 1.92 -5.88
N CYS A 48 -7.67 3.23 -5.66
CA CYS A 48 -8.76 4.10 -6.12
C CYS A 48 -8.37 5.05 -7.26
N GLY A 49 -7.11 5.46 -7.36
CA GLY A 49 -6.60 6.38 -8.38
C GLY A 49 -7.25 7.76 -8.45
N TYR A 50 -8.25 8.05 -7.62
CA TYR A 50 -9.12 9.22 -7.73
C TYR A 50 -8.41 10.52 -7.31
N TYR A 51 -7.64 10.45 -6.23
CA TYR A 51 -6.90 11.61 -5.73
C TYR A 51 -5.48 11.62 -6.28
N ARG A 52 -5.15 12.72 -6.97
CA ARG A 52 -3.78 13.05 -7.38
C ARG A 52 -3.15 13.99 -6.36
N TRP A 53 -2.01 13.60 -5.84
CA TRP A 53 -1.23 14.36 -4.85
C TRP A 53 -0.05 15.00 -5.53
N ILE A 54 0.01 16.32 -5.52
CA ILE A 54 1.18 17.06 -5.99
C ILE A 54 2.12 17.25 -4.80
N VAL A 55 3.31 16.68 -4.91
CA VAL A 55 4.33 16.67 -3.85
C VAL A 55 5.60 17.29 -4.38
N ASP A 56 6.19 18.22 -3.62
CA ASP A 56 7.46 18.82 -3.98
C ASP A 56 8.61 17.82 -3.84
N ALA A 57 9.49 17.83 -4.84
CA ALA A 57 10.73 17.08 -4.85
C ALA A 57 11.91 18.05 -4.70
N ILE A 58 12.64 17.89 -3.60
CA ILE A 58 13.83 18.68 -3.29
C ILE A 58 15.07 17.81 -3.38
N TYR A 59 16.22 18.44 -3.59
CA TYR A 59 17.50 17.75 -3.68
C TYR A 59 18.53 18.43 -2.78
N ASP A 60 19.37 17.64 -2.12
CA ASP A 60 20.51 18.18 -1.40
C ASP A 60 21.71 18.45 -2.33
N ALA A 61 22.79 19.01 -1.76
CA ALA A 61 24.02 19.31 -2.47
C ALA A 61 24.72 18.06 -3.04
N ARG A 62 24.40 16.86 -2.54
CA ARG A 62 24.91 15.56 -3.01
C ARG A 62 23.98 14.90 -4.02
N GLY A 63 22.93 15.59 -4.46
CA GLY A 63 21.96 15.09 -5.44
C GLY A 63 20.94 14.11 -4.88
N LYS A 64 20.87 13.90 -3.56
CA LYS A 64 19.88 13.00 -2.96
C LYS A 64 18.50 13.64 -3.03
N MET A 65 17.49 12.85 -3.36
CA MET A 65 16.12 13.33 -3.59
C MET A 65 15.22 13.07 -2.38
N TYR A 66 14.34 14.03 -2.10
CA TYR A 66 13.38 13.96 -0.99
C TYR A 66 12.02 14.49 -1.42
N LEU A 67 10.95 13.84 -0.92
CA LEU A 67 9.58 14.34 -0.97
C LEU A 67 9.33 15.26 0.22
N ASN A 68 8.90 16.49 -0.04
CA ASN A 68 8.71 17.53 0.98
C ASN A 68 7.27 18.04 1.01
N ILE A 69 7.01 19.30 0.64
CA ILE A 69 5.69 19.92 0.74
C ILE A 69 4.66 19.09 -0.04
N GLY A 70 3.52 18.79 0.60
CA GLY A 70 2.48 17.93 0.05
C GLY A 70 2.60 16.45 0.44
N TRP A 71 3.80 15.96 0.79
CA TRP A 71 3.99 14.60 1.29
C TRP A 71 3.25 14.37 2.60
N GLU A 72 3.35 15.32 3.55
CA GLU A 72 2.64 15.21 4.84
C GLU A 72 1.13 15.03 4.63
N LYS A 73 0.53 15.75 3.68
CA LYS A 73 -0.90 15.63 3.37
C LYS A 73 -1.23 14.24 2.85
N PHE A 74 -0.40 13.71 1.94
CA PHE A 74 -0.52 12.33 1.46
C PHE A 74 -0.40 11.33 2.62
N ALA A 75 0.59 11.48 3.50
CA ALA A 75 0.82 10.60 4.63
C ALA A 75 -0.34 10.60 5.63
N ARG A 76 -0.87 11.78 5.96
CA ARG A 76 -2.05 11.92 6.84
C ARG A 76 -3.30 11.30 6.23
N HIS A 77 -3.54 11.55 4.94
CA HIS A 77 -4.73 11.05 4.27
C HIS A 77 -4.78 9.52 4.21
N HIS A 78 -3.63 8.88 4.02
CA HIS A 78 -3.51 7.41 4.00
C HIS A 78 -3.24 6.79 5.37
N SER A 79 -3.21 7.60 6.44
CA SER A 79 -2.87 7.17 7.80
C SER A 79 -1.61 6.31 7.82
N LEU A 80 -0.55 6.81 7.18
CA LEU A 80 0.74 6.12 7.14
C LEU A 80 1.37 6.12 8.52
N GLU A 81 2.04 5.03 8.86
CA GLU A 81 2.77 4.87 10.12
C GLU A 81 4.20 4.39 9.88
N ALA A 82 5.05 4.55 10.88
CA ALA A 82 6.39 3.98 10.87
C ALA A 82 6.32 2.46 10.69
N GLY A 83 7.21 1.90 9.87
CA GLY A 83 7.23 0.47 9.56
C GLY A 83 6.37 0.06 8.36
N PHE A 84 5.52 0.95 7.84
CA PHE A 84 4.78 0.67 6.61
C PHE A 84 5.73 0.59 5.42
N ILE A 85 5.29 -0.17 4.42
CA ILE A 85 6.01 -0.36 3.16
C ILE A 85 5.19 0.25 2.03
N LEU A 86 5.84 1.07 1.22
CA LEU A 86 5.27 1.69 0.03
C LEU A 86 5.97 1.11 -1.20
N LEU A 87 5.19 0.61 -2.16
CA LEU A 87 5.70 0.30 -3.49
C LEU A 87 5.34 1.45 -4.43
N PHE A 88 6.37 2.13 -4.94
CA PHE A 88 6.23 3.18 -5.93
C PHE A 88 6.46 2.60 -7.32
N SER A 89 5.57 2.91 -8.25
CA SER A 89 5.72 2.60 -9.68
C SER A 89 5.73 3.92 -10.46
N TYR A 90 6.81 4.18 -11.18
CA TYR A 90 7.01 5.41 -11.97
C TYR A 90 6.72 5.18 -13.45
N PHE A 91 5.92 6.07 -14.03
CA PHE A 91 5.45 5.97 -15.42
C PHE A 91 6.05 7.03 -16.35
N GLY A 92 7.04 7.80 -15.88
CA GLY A 92 7.56 8.95 -16.62
C GLY A 92 6.86 10.25 -16.26
N ASN A 93 7.38 11.38 -16.76
CA ASN A 93 6.78 12.72 -16.66
C ASN A 93 6.27 13.11 -15.26
N ARG A 94 6.98 12.67 -14.19
CA ARG A 94 6.67 12.95 -12.77
C ARG A 94 5.51 12.14 -12.18
N ASP A 95 4.89 11.25 -12.94
CA ASP A 95 3.75 10.46 -12.49
C ASP A 95 4.19 9.15 -11.82
N MET A 96 3.66 8.92 -10.62
CA MET A 96 3.87 7.70 -9.85
C MET A 96 2.54 7.18 -9.29
N SER A 97 2.41 5.86 -9.23
CA SER A 97 1.44 5.20 -8.37
C SER A 97 2.12 4.71 -7.10
N VAL A 98 1.32 4.57 -6.05
CA VAL A 98 1.78 4.12 -4.73
C VAL A 98 0.82 3.05 -4.24
N LYS A 99 1.36 1.86 -3.92
CA LYS A 99 0.66 0.82 -3.15
C LYS A 99 1.17 0.86 -1.72
N VAL A 100 0.25 0.90 -0.75
CA VAL A 100 0.57 0.97 0.67
C VAL A 100 0.39 -0.41 1.30
N PHE A 101 1.37 -0.87 2.06
CA PHE A 101 1.32 -2.08 2.86
C PHE A 101 1.53 -1.72 4.33
N ASP A 102 0.66 -2.23 5.20
CA ASP A 102 0.72 -1.99 6.65
C ASP A 102 1.89 -2.75 7.32
N GLU A 103 2.02 -2.66 8.64
CA GLU A 103 3.10 -3.33 9.37
C GLU A 103 3.05 -4.87 9.24
N ARG A 104 1.87 -5.42 8.91
CA ARG A 104 1.64 -6.85 8.66
C ARG A 104 1.90 -7.24 7.21
N ARG A 105 2.46 -6.33 6.41
CA ARG A 105 2.76 -6.50 4.98
C ARG A 105 1.52 -6.78 4.15
N CYS A 106 0.36 -6.39 4.64
CA CYS A 106 -0.90 -6.51 3.93
C CYS A 106 -1.15 -5.22 3.15
N ARG A 107 -1.49 -5.36 1.87
CA ARG A 107 -1.87 -4.22 1.03
C ARG A 107 -3.13 -3.58 1.62
N ARG A 108 -3.11 -2.26 1.78
CA ARG A 108 -4.30 -1.47 2.07
C ARG A 108 -5.00 -1.12 0.77
N ASP A 109 -6.29 -1.38 0.74
CA ASP A 109 -7.18 -0.89 -0.31
C ASP A 109 -8.02 0.26 0.25
N TYR A 110 -8.05 1.35 -0.51
CA TYR A 110 -8.71 2.59 -0.14
C TYR A 110 -9.93 2.78 -1.03
N HIS A 111 -11.08 3.05 -0.43
CA HIS A 111 -12.29 3.40 -1.13
C HIS A 111 -12.64 4.87 -0.85
N VAL A 112 -13.13 5.54 -1.89
CA VAL A 112 -13.68 6.89 -1.77
C VAL A 112 -15.18 6.76 -1.59
N ASP A 113 -15.66 7.01 -0.37
CA ASP A 113 -17.10 7.05 -0.12
C ASP A 113 -17.67 8.29 -0.83
N ARG A 114 -18.55 8.06 -1.81
CA ARG A 114 -19.27 9.11 -2.53
C ARG A 114 -20.43 9.63 -1.69
N ASP A 115 -20.16 10.16 -0.50
CA ASP A 115 -21.18 10.96 0.19
C ASP A 115 -20.90 12.45 -0.02
N ASP A 116 -21.90 13.10 -0.60
CA ASP A 116 -21.82 14.36 -1.31
C ASP A 116 -21.67 15.53 -0.32
N ARG A 117 -20.92 16.57 -0.72
CA ARG A 117 -20.80 17.93 -0.11
C ARG A 117 -19.59 18.32 0.75
N ARG A 118 -18.74 17.43 1.27
CA ARG A 118 -17.45 17.85 1.89
C ARG A 118 -16.39 16.77 1.71
N GLY A 119 -15.35 17.06 0.92
CA GLY A 119 -14.09 16.29 0.79
C GLY A 119 -14.12 14.85 1.30
N GLY A 120 -14.34 13.90 0.38
CA GLY A 120 -14.50 12.48 0.67
C GLY A 120 -13.47 11.91 1.65
N ARG A 121 -13.97 11.13 2.61
CA ARG A 121 -13.16 10.39 3.58
C ARG A 121 -12.73 9.07 2.94
N LEU A 122 -11.45 8.70 3.07
CA LEU A 122 -11.02 7.36 2.71
C LEU A 122 -11.51 6.36 3.75
N SER A 123 -12.16 5.29 3.27
CA SER A 123 -12.36 4.08 4.05
C SER A 123 -11.30 3.06 3.64
N VAL A 124 -10.55 2.55 4.62
CA VAL A 124 -9.61 1.45 4.40
C VAL A 124 -10.41 0.16 4.49
N VAL A 125 -10.54 -0.55 3.37
CA VAL A 125 -11.11 -1.90 3.38
C VAL A 125 -9.94 -2.84 3.59
N SER A 126 -9.73 -3.27 4.83
CA SER A 126 -8.78 -4.35 5.08
C SER A 126 -9.27 -5.60 4.35
N SER A 127 -8.50 -6.14 3.41
CA SER A 127 -8.84 -7.38 2.68
C SER A 127 -8.90 -8.62 3.60
N GLN A 128 -8.72 -8.47 4.91
CA GLN A 128 -8.96 -9.49 5.92
C GLN A 128 -10.41 -9.46 6.44
N ARG A 129 -11.39 -9.61 5.55
CA ARG A 129 -12.60 -10.34 5.93
C ARG A 129 -12.37 -11.81 5.60
N ILE A 130 -11.57 -12.48 6.45
CA ILE A 130 -11.98 -13.84 6.77
C ILE A 130 -13.33 -13.63 7.47
N ARG A 131 -14.43 -13.70 6.71
CA ARG A 131 -15.66 -14.22 7.30
C ARG A 131 -15.15 -15.48 7.97
N ALA A 132 -15.16 -15.54 9.29
CA ALA A 132 -15.19 -16.81 9.96
C ALA A 132 -16.39 -17.51 9.33
N ARG A 133 -16.14 -18.30 8.28
CA ARG A 133 -17.01 -19.38 7.94
C ARG A 133 -17.02 -20.11 9.26
N ARG A 134 -18.17 -20.07 9.96
CA ARG A 134 -18.49 -21.10 10.92
C ARG A 134 -18.19 -22.37 10.16
N PHE A 135 -17.02 -22.95 10.42
CA PHE A 135 -16.77 -24.32 10.08
C PHE A 135 -17.77 -25.04 10.97
N LEU A 136 -18.94 -25.33 10.40
CA LEU A 136 -19.70 -26.45 10.89
C LEU A 136 -18.70 -27.60 10.86
N PRO A 137 -18.55 -28.35 11.96
CA PRO A 137 -17.60 -29.45 12.00
C PRO A 137 -17.89 -30.33 10.79
N VAL A 138 -16.95 -30.38 9.85
CA VAL A 138 -17.00 -31.34 8.76
C VAL A 138 -16.88 -32.68 9.46
N ARG A 139 -18.01 -33.40 9.57
CA ARG A 139 -17.97 -34.82 9.90
C ARG A 139 -17.16 -35.47 8.78
N LEU A 140 -15.89 -35.76 9.08
CA LEU A 140 -15.10 -36.69 8.31
C LEU A 140 -15.84 -38.03 8.38
N ILE A 141 -16.62 -38.34 7.34
CA ILE A 141 -17.15 -39.68 7.14
C ILE A 141 -15.97 -40.49 6.63
N GLY A 142 -15.16 -40.98 7.57
CA GLY A 142 -14.24 -42.08 7.31
C GLY A 142 -15.08 -43.32 7.03
N ARG A 143 -15.15 -43.74 5.76
CA ARG A 143 -15.51 -45.13 5.45
C ARG A 143 -14.36 -46.00 5.93
N THR A 144 -14.53 -46.67 7.07
CA THR A 144 -13.71 -47.82 7.43
C THR A 144 -14.43 -49.07 6.95
N ASN A 145 -13.70 -50.00 6.34
CA ASN A 145 -14.16 -51.37 6.23
C ASN A 145 -14.00 -52.01 7.61
N LYS A 146 -15.09 -52.60 8.11
CA LYS A 146 -15.24 -53.31 9.39
C LYS A 146 -15.58 -52.38 10.56
N GLY A 147 -16.86 -52.44 10.95
CA GLY A 147 -17.45 -51.63 12.01
C GLY A 147 -17.00 -52.08 13.38
N THR A 148 -16.46 -51.13 14.16
CA THR A 148 -16.58 -51.01 15.62
C THR A 148 -16.09 -49.60 15.98
N ILE A 149 -16.91 -48.82 16.71
CA ILE A 149 -16.54 -47.48 17.21
C ILE A 149 -16.28 -47.62 18.72
N LEU A 150 -15.10 -47.23 19.17
CA LEU A 150 -14.80 -46.98 20.60
C LEU A 150 -14.60 -45.47 20.81
N PRO A 151 -15.05 -44.89 21.94
CA PRO A 151 -14.80 -43.48 22.24
C PRO A 151 -13.31 -43.24 22.53
N LEU A 152 -12.76 -42.16 21.99
CA LEU A 152 -11.43 -41.64 22.32
C LEU A 152 -11.58 -40.61 23.44
N ASP A 153 -11.15 -40.97 24.65
CA ASP A 153 -10.94 -40.01 25.74
C ASP A 153 -9.68 -39.19 25.45
N PHE A 154 -9.81 -37.87 25.50
CA PHE A 154 -8.67 -36.94 25.46
C PHE A 154 -8.22 -36.64 26.90
N PRO A 155 -6.92 -36.74 27.24
CA PRO A 155 -6.44 -36.34 28.55
C PRO A 155 -6.44 -34.81 28.69
N VAL A 156 -6.67 -34.36 29.94
CA VAL A 156 -6.68 -32.96 30.39
C VAL A 156 -5.30 -32.32 30.28
#